data_AF-A0A378ATC9-F1
#
_entry.id   AF-A0A378ATC9-F1
#
_cell.length_a   1.000
_cell.length_b   1.000
_cell.length_c   1.000
_cell.angle_alpha   90.00
_cell.angle_beta   90.00
_cell.angle_gamma   90.00
#
_symmetry.space_group_name_H-M   'P 1'
#
loop_
_entity.id
_entity.type
_entity.pdbx_description
1 polymer ?
#
loop_
_entity_poly.entity_id
_entity_poly.type
_entity_poly.pdbx_seq_one_letter_code
_entity_poly.pdbx_strand_id
1 'polypeptide(L)'
;MTMVAVNFAFSGTELIGIAAGETENPHKVIPVAIRTTIARLIIFFIGTVFVLAALIPMQQAGVEKSPFVLVFEKVGIPYAADMFNFVILTAILSAANSGLYASGRMLWSLSNEKTLPACFAKVNKRGVPMTALSVSMLGGVLALFSSVVAPDTVFVALSAISGFCGGGGVVEHLRLALYVPPPPSAAG
;
A
#
# COMPACT_ATOMS: atom_id res chain seq x y z
N MET A 1 -2.49 -5.40 19.00
CA MET A 1 -1.68 -5.35 17.76
C MET A 1 -2.42 -5.89 16.54
N THR A 2 -3.13 -7.02 16.64
CA THR A 2 -3.76 -7.70 15.48
C THR A 2 -4.67 -6.80 14.66
N MET A 3 -5.57 -6.03 15.28
CA MET A 3 -6.46 -5.11 14.56
C MET A 3 -5.73 -3.96 13.83
N VAL A 4 -4.62 -3.45 14.40
CA VAL A 4 -3.81 -2.39 13.75
C VAL A 4 -3.06 -2.95 12.55
N ALA A 5 -2.50 -4.16 12.67
CA ALA A 5 -1.82 -4.84 11.58
C ALA A 5 -2.75 -5.15 10.40
N VAL A 6 -3.99 -5.56 10.69
CA VAL A 6 -5.02 -5.79 9.65
C VAL A 6 -5.38 -4.48 8.95
N ASN A 7 -5.65 -3.40 9.69
CA ASN A 7 -5.94 -2.10 9.08
C ASN A 7 -4.79 -1.59 8.21
N PHE A 8 -3.55 -1.72 8.71
CA PHE A 8 -2.36 -1.34 7.97
C PHE A 8 -2.21 -2.16 6.67
N ALA A 9 -2.50 -3.45 6.69
CA ALA A 9 -2.42 -4.32 5.51
C ALA A 9 -3.39 -3.95 4.38
N PHE A 10 -4.50 -3.26 4.69
CA PHE A 10 -5.46 -2.74 3.71
C PHE A 10 -5.27 -1.25 3.39
N SER A 11 -4.34 -0.57 4.08
CA SER A 11 -3.91 0.79 3.76
C SER A 11 -3.15 0.77 2.43
N GLY A 12 -3.44 1.72 1.52
CA GLY A 12 -2.87 1.75 0.17
C GLY A 12 -3.87 1.52 -0.97
N THR A 13 -5.12 1.17 -0.68
CA THR A 13 -6.22 1.18 -1.67
C THR A 13 -6.50 2.59 -2.23
N GLU A 14 -6.08 3.61 -1.49
CA GLU A 14 -6.11 5.04 -1.83
C GLU A 14 -5.33 5.35 -3.12
N LEU A 15 -4.27 4.59 -3.39
CA LEU A 15 -3.48 4.70 -4.61
C LEU A 15 -4.34 4.48 -5.87
N ILE A 16 -5.38 3.66 -5.77
CA ILE A 16 -6.31 3.42 -6.88
C ILE A 16 -7.05 4.71 -7.23
N GLY A 17 -7.42 5.52 -6.23
CA GLY A 17 -8.06 6.82 -6.44
C GLY A 17 -7.12 7.84 -7.08
N ILE A 18 -5.87 7.90 -6.63
CA ILE A 18 -4.84 8.79 -7.22
C ILE A 18 -4.55 8.36 -8.67
N ALA A 19 -4.35 7.07 -8.90
CA ALA A 19 -4.10 6.53 -10.23
C ALA A 19 -5.30 6.73 -11.17
N ALA A 20 -6.53 6.64 -10.66
CA ALA A 20 -7.74 6.90 -11.44
C ALA A 20 -7.78 8.31 -12.04
N GLY A 21 -7.23 9.31 -11.34
CA GLY A 21 -7.12 10.68 -11.85
C GLY A 21 -6.15 10.84 -13.02
N GLU A 22 -5.22 9.89 -13.21
CA GLU A 22 -4.22 9.90 -14.27
C GLU A 22 -4.43 8.78 -15.31
N THR A 23 -5.44 7.93 -15.13
CA THR A 23 -5.72 6.79 -16.00
C THR A 23 -6.59 7.21 -17.18
N GLU A 24 -6.25 6.75 -18.39
CA GLU A 24 -7.12 6.90 -19.56
C GLU A 24 -8.40 6.06 -19.42
N ASN A 25 -9.57 6.68 -19.61
CA ASN A 25 -10.89 6.05 -19.49
C ASN A 25 -11.16 5.36 -18.12
N PRO A 26 -11.10 6.10 -17.00
CA PRO A 26 -11.17 5.53 -15.66
C PRO A 26 -12.48 4.78 -15.39
N HIS A 27 -13.60 5.21 -15.99
CA HIS A 27 -14.92 4.59 -15.82
C HIS A 27 -14.98 3.11 -16.22
N LYS A 28 -14.14 2.66 -17.16
CA LYS A 28 -14.10 1.26 -17.59
C LYS A 28 -12.91 0.51 -16.99
N VAL A 29 -11.75 1.16 -16.94
CA VAL A 29 -10.48 0.51 -16.55
C VAL A 29 -10.43 0.25 -15.03
N ILE A 30 -10.85 1.22 -14.21
CA ILE A 30 -10.74 1.12 -12.76
C ILE A 30 -11.61 -0.02 -12.18
N PRO A 31 -12.89 -0.19 -12.55
CA PRO A 31 -13.70 -1.29 -12.02
C PRO A 31 -13.13 -2.67 -12.38
N VAL A 32 -12.61 -2.83 -13.60
CA VAL A 32 -12.00 -4.09 -14.06
C VAL A 32 -10.69 -4.36 -13.32
N ALA A 33 -9.84 -3.35 -13.17
CA ALA A 33 -8.58 -3.44 -12.43
C ALA A 33 -8.81 -3.81 -10.96
N ILE A 34 -9.80 -3.19 -10.30
CA ILE A 34 -10.18 -3.52 -8.92
C ILE A 34 -10.63 -4.97 -8.82
N ARG A 35 -11.59 -5.41 -9.66
CA ARG A 35 -12.15 -6.77 -9.57
C ARG A 35 -11.10 -7.85 -9.81
N THR A 36 -10.21 -7.62 -10.78
CA THR A 36 -9.12 -8.55 -11.09
C THR A 36 -8.06 -8.57 -9.99
N THR A 37 -7.73 -7.42 -9.41
CA THR A 37 -6.78 -7.33 -8.29
C THR A 37 -7.32 -8.01 -7.05
N ILE A 38 -8.57 -7.73 -6.64
CA ILE A 38 -9.20 -8.38 -5.48
C ILE A 38 -9.29 -9.89 -5.67
N ALA A 39 -9.73 -10.36 -6.83
CA ALA A 39 -9.82 -11.79 -7.11
C ALA A 39 -8.45 -12.49 -6.98
N ARG A 40 -7.39 -11.88 -7.53
CA ARG A 40 -6.02 -12.38 -7.40
C ARG A 40 -5.55 -12.36 -5.94
N LEU A 41 -5.80 -11.27 -5.20
CA LEU A 41 -5.43 -11.18 -3.79
C LEU A 41 -6.11 -12.29 -2.97
N ILE A 42 -7.42 -12.52 -3.14
CA ILE A 42 -8.13 -13.57 -2.42
C ILE A 42 -7.52 -14.95 -2.72
N ILE A 43 -7.35 -15.27 -4.01
CA ILE A 43 -6.83 -16.58 -4.43
C ILE A 43 -5.40 -16.80 -3.93
N PHE A 44 -4.50 -15.84 -4.17
CA PHE A 44 -3.10 -15.99 -3.78
C PHE A 44 -2.92 -15.90 -2.27
N PHE A 45 -3.61 -15.00 -1.57
CA PHE A 45 -3.47 -14.83 -0.13
C PHE A 45 -3.99 -16.06 0.61
N ILE A 46 -5.23 -16.48 0.35
CA ILE A 46 -5.83 -17.64 1.04
C ILE A 46 -5.08 -18.92 0.65
N GLY A 47 -4.78 -19.12 -0.63
CA GLY A 47 -4.04 -20.29 -1.09
C GLY A 47 -2.66 -20.40 -0.44
N THR A 48 -1.95 -19.27 -0.35
CA THR A 48 -0.65 -19.23 0.32
C THR A 48 -0.75 -19.50 1.82
N VAL A 49 -1.68 -18.85 2.52
CA VAL A 49 -1.88 -19.06 3.97
C VAL A 49 -2.25 -20.51 4.25
N PHE A 50 -3.10 -21.11 3.43
CA PHE A 50 -3.48 -22.53 3.56
C PHE A 50 -2.27 -23.46 3.41
N VAL A 51 -1.45 -23.24 2.37
CA VAL A 51 -0.23 -24.03 2.13
C VAL A 51 0.77 -23.86 3.28
N LEU A 52 1.00 -22.63 3.74
CA LEU A 52 1.89 -22.36 4.87
C LEU A 52 1.39 -23.00 6.17
N ALA A 53 0.09 -22.92 6.46
CA ALA A 53 -0.52 -23.53 7.64
C ALA A 53 -0.46 -25.06 7.61
N ALA A 54 -0.50 -25.67 6.41
CA ALA A 54 -0.33 -27.11 6.24
C ALA A 54 1.13 -27.57 6.40
N LEU A 55 2.10 -26.72 6.04
CA LEU A 55 3.53 -27.04 6.05
C LEU A 55 4.24 -26.69 7.38
N ILE A 56 3.79 -25.64 8.08
CA ILE A 56 4.44 -25.14 9.30
C ILE A 56 3.62 -25.59 10.52
N PRO A 57 4.19 -26.40 11.43
CA PRO A 57 3.54 -26.72 12.71
C PRO A 57 3.25 -25.44 13.48
N MET A 58 2.03 -25.27 14.01
CA MET A 58 1.60 -24.06 14.73
C MET A 58 2.54 -23.64 15.86
N GLN A 59 3.27 -24.59 16.47
CA GLN A 59 4.24 -24.33 17.53
C GLN A 59 5.52 -23.61 17.05
N GLN A 60 5.84 -23.64 15.75
CA GLN A 60 7.04 -23.01 15.17
C GLN A 60 6.70 -21.78 14.31
N ALA A 61 5.42 -21.40 14.23
CA ALA A 61 4.94 -20.30 13.39
C ALA A 61 5.26 -18.88 13.94
N GLY A 62 6.00 -18.78 15.05
CA GLY A 62 6.33 -17.50 15.70
C GLY A 62 7.81 -17.17 15.79
N VAL A 63 8.70 -17.97 15.18
CA VAL A 63 10.15 -17.73 15.27
C VAL A 63 10.54 -16.61 14.31
N GLU A 64 11.46 -15.74 14.72
CA GLU A 64 11.90 -14.44 14.15
C GLU A 64 12.14 -14.32 12.62
N LYS A 65 11.96 -15.38 11.84
CA LYS A 65 12.10 -15.40 10.38
C LYS A 65 10.76 -15.38 9.65
N SER A 66 10.76 -14.87 8.42
CA SER A 66 9.60 -14.94 7.52
C SER A 66 9.14 -16.40 7.34
N PRO A 67 7.85 -16.72 7.53
CA PRO A 67 7.33 -18.09 7.43
C PRO A 67 7.52 -18.69 6.04
N PHE A 68 7.58 -17.85 5.00
CA PHE A 68 7.91 -18.29 3.65
C PHE A 68 9.34 -18.79 3.53
N VAL A 69 10.29 -18.02 4.06
CA VAL A 69 11.71 -18.37 4.06
C VAL A 69 11.92 -19.64 4.88
N LEU A 70 11.25 -19.74 6.04
CA LEU A 70 11.28 -20.93 6.88
C LEU A 70 10.85 -22.19 6.12
N VAL A 71 9.79 -22.11 5.30
CA VAL A 71 9.34 -23.26 4.49
C VAL A 71 10.37 -23.64 3.45
N PHE A 72 10.95 -22.68 2.72
CA PHE A 72 11.97 -22.98 1.71
C PHE A 72 13.26 -23.51 2.32
N GLU A 73 13.66 -23.05 3.52
CA GLU A 73 14.77 -23.64 4.29
C GLU A 73 14.47 -25.11 4.67
N LYS A 74 13.23 -25.42 5.11
CA LYS A 74 12.83 -26.78 5.52
C LYS A 74 12.67 -27.76 4.37
N VAL A 75 12.25 -27.30 3.20
CA VAL A 75 12.13 -28.14 2.00
C VAL A 75 13.51 -28.55 1.45
N GLY A 76 14.59 -27.91 1.92
CA GLY A 76 15.97 -28.34 1.66
C GLY A 76 16.48 -28.00 0.25
N ILE A 77 15.79 -27.11 -0.47
CA ILE A 77 16.25 -26.64 -1.79
C ILE A 77 17.28 -25.53 -1.56
N PRO A 78 18.56 -25.74 -1.91
CA PRO A 78 19.58 -24.70 -1.76
C PRO A 78 19.22 -23.47 -2.61
N TYR A 79 19.52 -22.28 -2.10
CA TYR A 79 19.23 -20.96 -2.73
C TYR A 79 17.76 -20.56 -2.88
N ALA A 80 16.78 -21.45 -2.61
CA ALA A 80 15.36 -21.09 -2.73
C ALA A 80 14.95 -19.98 -1.76
N ALA A 81 15.48 -20.02 -0.53
CA ALA A 81 15.26 -18.99 0.48
C ALA A 81 15.78 -17.61 0.02
N ASP A 82 16.99 -17.55 -0.54
CA ASP A 82 17.61 -16.30 -0.99
C ASP A 82 16.89 -15.72 -2.21
N MET A 83 16.50 -16.57 -3.16
CA MET A 83 15.68 -16.16 -4.30
C MET A 83 14.35 -15.58 -3.84
N PHE A 84 13.71 -16.20 -2.85
CA PHE A 84 12.44 -15.70 -2.30
C PHE A 84 12.63 -14.36 -1.58
N ASN A 85 13.71 -14.20 -0.80
CA ASN A 85 14.07 -12.92 -0.20
C ASN A 85 14.29 -11.83 -1.26
N PHE A 86 14.96 -12.15 -2.37
CA PHE A 86 15.13 -11.21 -3.48
C PHE A 86 13.79 -10.76 -4.07
N VAL A 87 12.84 -11.69 -4.26
CA VAL A 87 11.48 -11.37 -4.73
C VAL A 87 10.74 -10.47 -3.72
N ILE A 88 10.81 -10.78 -2.42
CA ILE A 88 10.21 -9.94 -1.37
C ILE A 88 10.76 -8.53 -1.42
N LEU A 89 12.09 -8.38 -1.44
CA LEU A 89 12.75 -7.07 -1.45
C LEU A 89 12.36 -6.26 -2.68
N THR A 90 12.31 -6.90 -3.85
CA THR A 90 11.87 -6.26 -5.10
C THR A 90 10.41 -5.81 -5.00
N ALA A 91 9.53 -6.63 -4.43
CA ALA A 91 8.13 -6.28 -4.22
C ALA A 91 7.96 -5.11 -3.25
N ILE A 92 8.72 -5.08 -2.14
CA ILE A 92 8.72 -3.97 -1.17
C ILE A 92 9.21 -2.68 -1.83
N LEU A 93 10.30 -2.73 -2.60
CA LEU A 93 10.81 -1.56 -3.32
C LEU A 93 9.79 -1.02 -4.33
N SER A 94 9.12 -1.91 -5.07
CA SER A 94 8.05 -1.52 -5.99
C SER A 94 6.88 -0.86 -5.26
N ALA A 95 6.45 -1.43 -4.13
CA ALA A 95 5.37 -0.86 -3.32
C ALA A 95 5.77 0.50 -2.72
N ALA A 96 7.02 0.64 -2.24
CA ALA A 96 7.55 1.88 -1.71
C ALA A 96 7.57 3.01 -2.76
N ASN A 97 7.91 2.70 -4.01
CA ASN A 97 7.86 3.68 -5.11
C ASN A 97 6.43 4.21 -5.34
N SER A 98 5.43 3.32 -5.38
CA SER A 98 4.03 3.71 -5.50
C SER A 98 3.54 4.52 -4.30
N GLY A 99 3.95 4.16 -3.08
CA GLY A 99 3.65 4.92 -1.87
C GLY A 99 4.23 6.34 -1.90
N LEU A 100 5.50 6.47 -2.32
CA LEU A 100 6.17 7.77 -2.44
C LEU A 100 5.49 8.66 -3.49
N TYR A 101 5.07 8.08 -4.62
CA TYR A 101 4.29 8.76 -5.64
C TYR A 101 2.93 9.25 -5.09
N ALA A 102 2.19 8.41 -4.36
CA ALA A 102 0.92 8.78 -3.74
C ALA A 102 1.09 9.94 -2.76
N SER A 103 2.05 9.86 -1.84
CA SER A 103 2.32 10.93 -0.87
C SER A 103 2.69 12.25 -1.56
N GLY A 104 3.54 12.20 -2.60
CA GLY A 104 3.91 13.38 -3.38
C GLY A 104 2.69 14.03 -4.07
N ARG A 105 1.80 13.24 -4.65
CA ARG A 105 0.55 13.73 -5.28
C ARG A 105 -0.43 14.29 -4.27
N MET A 106 -0.51 13.71 -3.08
CA MET A 106 -1.37 14.21 -2.00
C MET A 106 -0.88 15.58 -1.51
N LEU A 107 0.42 15.75 -1.26
CA LEU A 107 1.02 17.05 -0.90
C LEU A 107 0.81 18.09 -2.00
N TRP A 108 0.96 17.69 -3.27
CA TRP A 108 0.69 18.57 -4.41
C TRP A 108 -0.77 19.01 -4.48
N SER A 109 -1.73 18.08 -4.29
CA SER A 109 -3.17 18.37 -4.31
C SER A 109 -3.55 19.38 -3.21
N LEU A 110 -3.05 19.17 -1.99
CA LEU A 110 -3.29 20.08 -0.87
C LEU A 110 -2.69 21.48 -1.12
N SER A 111 -1.50 21.56 -1.71
CA SER A 111 -0.89 22.84 -2.09
C SER A 111 -1.71 23.57 -3.17
N ASN A 112 -2.30 22.82 -4.11
CA ASN A 112 -3.18 23.38 -5.13
C ASN A 112 -4.50 23.93 -4.55
N GLU A 113 -4.98 23.34 -3.45
CA GLU A 113 -6.11 23.85 -2.65
C GLU A 113 -5.73 25.00 -1.70
N LYS A 114 -4.49 25.50 -1.77
CA LYS A 114 -3.93 26.57 -0.92
C LYS A 114 -3.89 26.24 0.58
N THR A 115 -3.97 24.97 0.96
CA THR A 115 -3.82 24.52 2.35
C THR A 115 -2.35 24.29 2.73
N LEU A 116 -1.46 24.12 1.74
CA LEU A 116 -0.01 24.05 1.91
C LEU A 116 0.74 25.13 1.11
N PRO A 117 2.00 25.44 1.47
CA PRO A 117 2.82 26.42 0.77
C PRO A 117 2.91 26.14 -0.73
N ALA A 118 2.86 27.19 -1.55
CA ALA A 118 2.83 27.09 -3.02
C ALA A 118 4.09 26.41 -3.63
N CYS A 119 5.16 26.22 -2.85
CA CYS A 119 6.34 25.50 -3.30
C CYS A 119 6.06 24.01 -3.61
N PHE A 120 5.03 23.42 -3.00
CA PHE A 120 4.62 22.04 -3.25
C PHE A 120 3.73 21.86 -4.48
N ALA A 121 3.07 22.92 -4.96
CA ALA A 121 2.25 22.92 -6.17
C ALA A 121 3.09 22.92 -7.47
N LYS A 122 4.39 23.21 -7.38
CA LYS A 122 5.27 23.32 -8.55
C LYS A 122 5.59 21.95 -9.15
N VAL A 123 5.21 21.75 -10.40
CA VAL A 123 5.50 20.53 -11.17
C VAL A 123 6.63 20.74 -12.18
N ASN A 124 7.36 19.67 -12.52
CA ASN A 124 8.37 19.68 -13.58
C ASN A 124 7.73 19.57 -14.98
N LYS A 125 8.54 19.61 -16.04
CA LYS A 125 8.09 19.47 -17.44
C LYS A 125 7.37 18.15 -17.76
N ARG A 126 7.51 17.14 -16.88
CA ARG A 126 6.87 15.81 -16.99
C ARG A 126 5.63 15.69 -16.09
N GLY A 127 5.17 16.79 -15.46
CA GLY A 127 3.99 16.80 -14.60
C GLY A 127 4.21 16.25 -13.18
N VAL A 128 5.47 16.04 -12.76
CA VAL A 128 5.82 15.45 -11.46
C VAL A 128 6.18 16.53 -10.44
N PRO A 129 5.57 16.55 -9.23
CA PRO A 129 5.85 17.53 -8.17
C PRO A 129 7.13 17.17 -7.41
N MET A 130 8.29 17.58 -7.95
CA MET A 130 9.61 17.19 -7.40
C MET A 130 9.85 17.66 -5.96
N THR A 131 9.38 18.85 -5.59
CA THR A 131 9.56 19.40 -4.23
C THR A 131 8.77 18.57 -3.20
N ALA A 132 7.52 18.23 -3.50
CA ALA A 132 6.72 17.35 -2.68
C ALA A 132 7.32 15.95 -2.59
N LEU A 133 7.82 15.41 -3.71
CA LEU A 133 8.46 14.09 -3.76
C LEU A 133 9.72 14.03 -2.89
N SER A 134 10.59 15.05 -2.98
CA SER A 134 11.82 15.11 -2.17
C SER A 134 11.53 15.20 -0.67
N VAL A 135 10.51 15.97 -0.26
CA VAL A 135 10.12 16.06 1.15
C VAL A 135 9.54 14.74 1.65
N SER A 136 8.68 14.08 0.88
CA SER A 136 8.17 12.74 1.20
C SER A 136 9.30 11.70 1.32
N MET A 137 10.29 11.78 0.43
CA MET A 137 11.46 10.89 0.46
C MET A 137 12.33 11.14 1.69
N LEU A 138 12.52 12.40 2.06
CA LEU A 138 13.25 12.78 3.28
C LEU A 138 12.54 12.27 4.54
N GLY A 139 11.20 12.37 4.58
CA GLY A 139 10.40 11.75 5.64
C GLY A 139 10.58 10.23 5.72
N GLY A 140 10.60 9.53 4.58
CA GLY A 140 10.87 8.09 4.52
C GLY A 140 12.27 7.71 5.02
N VAL A 141 13.30 8.49 4.66
CA VAL A 141 14.68 8.27 5.14
C VAL A 141 14.79 8.50 6.64
N LEU A 142 14.15 9.53 7.17
CA LEU A 142 14.11 9.78 8.61
C LEU A 142 13.38 8.66 9.37
N ALA A 143 12.28 8.14 8.81
CA ALA A 143 11.57 7.00 9.39
C ALA A 143 12.44 5.72 9.39
N LEU A 144 13.19 5.46 8.30
CA LEU A 144 14.16 4.36 8.24
C LEU A 144 15.26 4.52 9.28
N PHE A 145 15.81 5.73 9.44
CA PHE A 145 16.83 6.00 10.44
C PHE A 145 16.32 5.79 11.88
N SER A 146 15.06 6.16 12.13
CA SER A 146 14.40 5.95 13.43
C SER A 146 14.19 4.46 13.76
N SER A 147 14.14 3.59 12.77
CA SER A 147 14.06 2.13 12.95
C SER A 147 15.31 1.55 13.64
N VAL A 148 16.46 2.24 13.57
CA VAL A 148 17.72 1.79 14.18
C VAL A 148 17.80 2.13 15.68
N VAL A 149 17.06 3.16 16.13
CA VAL A 149 17.14 3.67 17.52
C VAL A 149 16.08 3.05 18.43
N ALA A 150 14.87 2.78 17.91
CA ALA A 150 13.77 2.15 18.66
C ALA A 150 12.75 1.46 17.72
N PRO A 151 13.06 0.27 17.18
CA PRO A 151 12.29 -0.37 16.10
C PRO A 151 10.84 -0.66 16.51
N ASP A 152 10.61 -1.24 17.68
CA ASP A 152 9.26 -1.69 18.07
C ASP A 152 8.30 -0.54 18.38
N THR A 153 8.76 0.48 19.11
CA THR A 153 7.90 1.60 19.51
C THR A 153 7.57 2.50 18.31
N VAL A 154 8.57 2.78 17.47
CA VAL A 154 8.40 3.65 16.30
C VAL A 154 7.56 2.95 15.24
N PHE A 155 7.80 1.66 15.00
CA PHE A 155 6.97 0.88 14.07
C PHE A 155 5.51 0.84 14.51
N VAL A 156 5.25 0.60 15.80
CA VAL A 156 3.87 0.59 16.34
C VAL A 156 3.23 1.97 16.23
N ALA A 157 3.95 3.05 16.55
CA ALA A 157 3.43 4.41 16.44
C ALA A 157 3.11 4.79 14.98
N LEU A 158 4.03 4.54 14.05
CA LEU A 158 3.85 4.85 12.63
C LEU A 158 2.74 4.01 11.99
N SER A 159 2.66 2.72 12.31
CA SER A 159 1.58 1.84 11.80
C SER A 159 0.21 2.23 12.35
N ALA A 160 0.12 2.69 13.61
CA ALA A 160 -1.12 3.20 14.18
C ALA A 160 -1.58 4.52 13.50
N ILE A 161 -0.66 5.47 13.28
CA ILE A 161 -0.96 6.73 12.58
C ILE A 161 -1.40 6.44 11.14
N SER A 162 -0.66 5.59 10.42
CA SER A 162 -0.99 5.19 9.05
C SER A 162 -2.34 4.49 8.97
N GLY A 163 -2.63 3.58 9.89
CA GLY A 163 -3.92 2.88 9.95
C GLY A 163 -5.09 3.83 10.22
N PHE A 164 -4.89 4.87 11.04
CA PHE A 164 -5.91 5.88 11.31
C PHE A 164 -6.19 6.77 10.08
N CYS A 165 -5.13 7.24 9.41
CA CYS A 165 -5.27 8.05 8.19
C CYS A 165 -5.90 7.26 7.04
N GLY A 166 -5.44 6.03 6.79
CA GLY A 166 -5.97 5.18 5.71
C GLY A 166 -7.39 4.67 5.96
N GLY A 167 -7.75 4.40 7.23
CA GLY A 167 -9.09 3.92 7.60
C GLY A 167 -10.19 4.96 7.37
N GLY A 168 -9.89 6.25 7.55
CA GLY A 168 -10.84 7.35 7.28
C GLY A 168 -11.23 7.44 5.80
N GLY A 169 -10.29 7.21 4.88
CA GLY A 169 -10.51 7.27 3.43
C GLY A 169 -11.43 6.16 2.92
N VAL A 170 -11.32 4.94 3.46
CA VAL A 170 -12.16 3.80 3.05
C VAL A 170 -13.63 4.02 3.43
N VAL A 171 -13.89 4.56 4.62
CA VAL A 171 -15.26 4.87 5.08
C VAL A 171 -15.88 6.00 4.25
N GLU A 172 -15.10 7.03 3.92
CA GLU A 172 -15.57 8.16 3.11
C GLU A 172 -15.80 7.76 1.63
N HIS A 173 -14.94 6.90 1.07
CA HIS A 173 -15.11 6.34 -0.28
C HIS A 173 -16.32 5.41 -0.40
N LEU A 174 -16.58 4.58 0.62
CA LEU A 174 -17.81 3.76 0.66
C LEU A 174 -19.05 4.65 0.75
N ARG A 175 -18.98 5.74 1.50
CA ARG A 175 -20.05 6.73 1.64
C ARG A 175 -20.31 7.49 0.35
N LEU A 176 -19.27 7.89 -0.40
CA LEU A 176 -19.39 8.55 -1.70
C LEU A 176 -19.87 7.60 -2.80
N ALA A 177 -19.44 6.33 -2.79
CA ALA A 177 -19.91 5.31 -3.73
C ALA A 177 -21.41 5.00 -3.56
N LEU A 178 -21.94 5.14 -2.34
CA LEU A 178 -23.38 5.03 -2.05
C LEU A 178 -24.17 6.32 -2.39
N TYR A 179 -23.49 7.43 -2.67
CA TYR A 179 -24.11 8.71 -3.02
C TYR A 179 -24.14 8.99 -4.53
N VAL A 180 -23.58 8.11 -5.38
CA VAL A 180 -23.70 8.24 -6.83
C VAL A 180 -25.14 7.91 -7.24
N PRO A 181 -25.95 8.88 -7.69
CA PRO A 181 -27.31 8.60 -8.14
C PRO A 181 -27.26 7.70 -9.38
N PRO A 182 -28.25 6.80 -9.57
CA PRO A 182 -28.32 5.98 -10.77
C PRO A 182 -28.36 6.87 -12.03
N PRO A 183 -27.76 6.43 -13.15
CA PRO A 183 -27.82 7.20 -14.39
C PRO A 183 -29.28 7.47 -14.76
N PRO A 184 -29.62 8.67 -15.29
CA PRO A 184 -30.97 8.97 -15.70
C PRO A 184 -31.41 7.91 -16.72
N SER A 185 -32.50 7.22 -16.42
CA SER A 185 -33.13 6.29 -17.35
C SER A 185 -33.37 7.04 -18.66
N ALA A 186 -32.92 6.47 -19.77
CA ALA A 186 -33.29 6.93 -21.09
C ALA A 186 -34.81 6.87 -21.21
N ALA A 187 -35.46 7.99 -20.92
CA ALA A 187 -36.86 8.23 -21.23
C ALA A 187 -36.93 8.53 -22.73
N GLY A 188 -37.33 7.53 -23.49
CA GLY A 188 -37.77 7.61 -24.87
C GLY A 188 -38.95 6.67 -25.03
#